data_AF-A0A1Q2GTZ8-F1
#
_entry.id   AF-A0A1Q2GTZ8-F1
#
_cell.length_a   1.000
_cell.length_b   1.000
_cell.length_c   1.000
_cell.angle_alpha   90.00
_cell.angle_beta   90.00
_cell.angle_gamma   90.00
#
_symmetry.space_group_name_H-M   'P 1'
#
loop_
_entity.id
_entity.type
_entity.pdbx_description
1 polymer ?
#
loop_
_entity_poly.entity_id
_entity_poly.type
_entity_poly.pdbx_seq_one_letter_code
_entity_poly.pdbx_strand_id
1 'polypeptide(L)'
;MEILIVLLVLFVFTVIPVKVGASFLNIDGATIGVCFFAVILSIIANVLAIGFIGKGFFPSIIALIITGIFFSWLFKTNTVTGFVLATISIVVQFSIVFIAAKFWVLHYPN
;
A
#
# COMPACT_ATOMS: atom_id res chain seq x y z
N MET A 1 5.16 2.04 23.50
CA MET A 1 5.59 0.83 22.78
C MET A 1 4.62 0.41 21.69
N GLU A 2 3.30 0.51 21.93
CA GLU A 2 2.27 0.07 20.97
C GLU A 2 2.34 0.78 19.60
N ILE A 3 2.55 2.09 19.57
CA ILE A 3 2.68 2.86 18.31
C ILE A 3 3.89 2.39 17.49
N LEU A 4 5.00 2.05 18.16
CA LEU A 4 6.21 1.55 17.51
C LEU A 4 5.97 0.17 16.87
N ILE A 5 5.23 -0.70 17.56
CA ILE A 5 4.85 -2.03 17.09
C ILE A 5 3.90 -1.91 15.90
N VAL A 6 2.89 -1.05 15.98
CA VAL A 6 1.96 -0.79 14.86
C VAL A 6 2.73 -0.31 13.65
N LEU A 7 3.64 0.65 13.81
CA LEU A 7 4.46 1.17 12.71
C LEU A 7 5.35 0.08 12.11
N LEU A 8 5.96 -0.77 12.93
CA LEU A 8 6.83 -1.86 12.49
C LEU A 8 6.04 -2.95 11.75
N VAL A 9 4.86 -3.32 12.24
CA VAL A 9 3.94 -4.22 11.55
C VAL A 9 3.53 -3.62 10.22
N LEU A 10 3.13 -2.35 10.18
CA LEU A 10 2.79 -1.65 8.95
C LEU A 10 3.97 -1.69 7.97
N PHE A 11 5.18 -1.44 8.45
CA PHE A 11 6.42 -1.47 7.65
C PHE A 11 6.68 -2.85 7.06
N VAL A 12 6.73 -3.90 7.89
CA VAL A 12 7.03 -5.28 7.47
C VAL A 12 5.98 -5.77 6.49
N PHE A 13 4.71 -5.48 6.74
CA PHE A 13 3.63 -6.02 5.94
C PHE A 13 3.32 -5.21 4.67
N THR A 14 3.77 -3.96 4.54
CA THR A 14 3.53 -3.18 3.31
C THR A 14 4.80 -2.92 2.51
N VAL A 15 5.92 -2.58 3.16
CA VAL A 15 7.17 -2.21 2.48
C VAL A 15 7.86 -3.44 1.87
N ILE A 16 7.88 -4.57 2.59
CA ILE A 16 8.51 -5.81 2.10
C ILE A 16 7.81 -6.32 0.84
N PRO A 17 6.49 -6.52 0.79
CA PRO A 17 5.85 -7.00 -0.42
C PRO A 17 5.93 -6.01 -1.60
N VAL A 18 5.95 -4.70 -1.35
CA VAL A 18 6.25 -3.70 -2.40
C VAL A 18 7.66 -3.89 -2.93
N LYS A 19 8.66 -4.09 -2.05
CA LYS A 19 10.03 -4.37 -2.46
C LYS A 19 10.15 -5.69 -3.23
N VAL A 20 9.50 -6.75 -2.75
CA VAL A 20 9.48 -8.06 -3.41
C VAL A 20 8.84 -7.92 -4.80
N GLY A 21 7.70 -7.22 -4.90
CA GLY A 21 7.05 -6.92 -6.17
C GLY A 21 7.95 -6.14 -7.13
N ALA A 22 8.66 -5.12 -6.64
CA ALA A 22 9.61 -4.35 -7.44
C ALA A 22 10.81 -5.20 -7.90
N SER A 23 11.28 -6.13 -7.05
CA SER A 23 12.35 -7.07 -7.39
C SER A 23 11.91 -8.08 -8.45
N PHE A 24 10.67 -8.58 -8.38
CA PHE A 24 10.09 -9.43 -9.43
C PHE A 24 9.98 -8.70 -10.78
N LEU A 25 9.73 -7.39 -10.74
CA LEU A 25 9.61 -6.53 -11.91
C LEU A 25 10.97 -5.99 -12.41
N ASN A 26 12.10 -6.42 -11.84
CA ASN A 26 13.45 -5.96 -12.19
C ASN A 26 13.57 -4.42 -12.23
N ILE A 27 13.03 -3.73 -11.21
CA ILE A 27 13.18 -2.28 -11.12
C ILE A 27 14.54 -1.93 -10.49
N ASP A 28 15.45 -1.45 -11.34
CA ASP A 28 16.71 -0.86 -10.93
C ASP A 28 16.45 0.48 -10.21
N GLY A 29 16.53 0.46 -8.87
CA GLY A 29 16.27 1.63 -8.01
C GLY A 29 15.30 1.40 -6.86
N ALA A 30 14.70 0.20 -6.77
CA ALA A 30 13.81 -0.20 -5.68
C ALA A 30 14.56 -0.46 -4.35
N THR A 31 15.20 0.57 -3.81
CA THR A 31 15.80 0.53 -2.47
C THR A 31 14.72 0.50 -1.39
N ILE A 32 15.06 -0.04 -0.21
CA ILE A 32 14.14 -0.12 0.94
C ILE A 32 13.58 1.27 1.29
N GLY A 33 14.40 2.32 1.22
CA GLY A 33 13.98 3.69 1.50
C GLY A 33 12.93 4.19 0.51
N VAL A 34 13.12 3.93 -0.79
CA VAL A 34 12.15 4.32 -1.84
C VAL A 34 10.83 3.56 -1.64
N CYS A 35 10.90 2.27 -1.33
CA CYS A 35 9.70 1.47 -1.04
C CYS A 35 8.95 1.98 0.20
N PHE A 36 9.67 2.44 1.22
CA PHE A 36 9.05 3.04 2.41
C PHE A 36 8.31 4.34 2.09
N PHE A 37 8.95 5.25 1.33
CA PHE A 37 8.29 6.47 0.87
C PHE A 37 7.09 6.18 -0.03
N ALA A 38 7.20 5.19 -0.91
CA ALA A 38 6.10 4.73 -1.76
C ALA A 38 4.89 4.31 -0.93
N VAL A 39 5.10 3.47 0.09
CA VAL A 39 4.04 3.02 1.00
C VAL A 39 3.40 4.19 1.74
N ILE A 40 4.19 5.11 2.30
CA ILE A 40 3.66 6.29 3.00
C ILE A 40 2.78 7.12 2.06
N LEU A 41 3.25 7.38 0.84
CA LEU A 41 2.46 8.10 -0.16
C LEU A 41 1.16 7.36 -0.50
N SER A 42 1.21 6.04 -0.64
CA SER A 42 0.03 5.21 -0.92
C SER A 42 -1.01 5.33 0.21
N ILE A 43 -0.57 5.31 1.47
CA ILE A 43 -1.45 5.49 2.64
C ILE A 43 -2.07 6.89 2.62
N ILE A 44 -1.26 7.93 2.41
CA ILE A 44 -1.75 9.31 2.34
C ILE A 44 -2.76 9.47 1.18
N ALA A 45 -2.47 8.92 0.00
CA ALA A 45 -3.36 8.97 -1.15
C ALA A 45 -4.69 8.26 -0.86
N ASN A 46 -4.66 7.12 -0.17
CA ASN A 46 -5.86 6.39 0.24
C ASN A 46 -6.70 7.18 1.27
N VAL A 47 -6.05 7.75 2.29
CA VAL A 47 -6.72 8.59 3.31
C VAL A 47 -7.35 9.83 2.67
N LEU A 48 -6.63 10.50 1.76
CA LEU A 48 -7.15 11.64 1.02
C LEU A 48 -8.32 11.23 0.12
N ALA A 49 -8.21 10.12 -0.60
CA ALA A 49 -9.29 9.64 -1.46
C ALA A 49 -10.57 9.36 -0.65
N ILE A 50 -10.45 8.74 0.53
CA ILE A 50 -11.58 8.52 1.43
C ILE A 50 -12.15 9.85 1.95
N GLY A 51 -11.27 10.81 2.29
CA GLY A 51 -11.67 12.13 2.79
C GLY A 51 -12.42 12.99 1.77
N PHE A 52 -12.03 12.94 0.49
CA PHE A 52 -12.62 13.76 -0.57
C PHE A 52 -13.80 13.10 -1.28
N ILE A 53 -13.78 11.77 -1.47
CA ILE A 53 -14.78 11.05 -2.29
C ILE A 53 -15.83 10.34 -1.41
N GLY A 54 -15.54 10.15 -0.11
CA GLY A 54 -16.42 9.47 0.82
C GLY A 54 -16.18 7.96 0.89
N LYS A 55 -17.19 7.21 1.34
CA LYS A 55 -17.12 5.75 1.52
C LYS A 55 -17.70 5.03 0.30
N GLY A 56 -16.97 4.07 -0.28
CA GLY A 56 -17.42 3.29 -1.42
C GLY A 56 -16.27 2.64 -2.21
N PHE A 57 -16.55 2.16 -3.42
CA PHE A 57 -15.56 1.51 -4.30
C PHE A 57 -14.74 2.52 -5.13
N PHE A 58 -15.34 3.66 -5.48
CA PHE A 58 -14.71 4.74 -6.25
C PHE A 58 -13.43 5.36 -5.62
N PRO A 59 -13.35 5.60 -4.30
CA PRO A 59 -12.14 6.10 -3.65
C PRO A 59 -10.93 5.18 -3.88
N SER A 60 -11.13 3.87 -3.83
CA SER A 60 -10.05 2.89 -4.01
C SER A 60 -9.50 2.89 -5.43
N ILE A 61 -10.36 3.08 -6.44
CA ILE A 61 -9.91 3.20 -7.84
C ILE A 61 -9.06 4.46 -8.01
N ILE A 62 -9.53 5.59 -7.47
CA ILE A 62 -8.80 6.86 -7.58
C ILE A 62 -7.48 6.81 -6.81
N ALA A 63 -7.48 6.23 -5.61
CA ALA A 63 -6.25 5.96 -4.86
C ALA A 63 -5.29 5.07 -5.66
N LEU A 64 -5.78 4.04 -6.35
CA LEU A 64 -4.96 3.16 -7.20
C LEU A 64 -4.33 3.92 -8.36
N ILE A 65 -5.08 4.77 -9.05
CA ILE A 65 -4.58 5.58 -10.16
C ILE A 65 -3.50 6.55 -9.68
N ILE A 66 -3.77 7.29 -8.59
CA ILE A 66 -2.81 8.23 -8.00
C ILE A 66 -1.55 7.49 -7.55
N THR A 67 -1.71 6.37 -6.83
CA THR A 67 -0.58 5.55 -6.35
C THR A 67 0.23 4.97 -7.51
N GLY A 68 -0.41 4.51 -8.57
CA GLY A 68 0.25 3.98 -9.77
C GLY A 68 1.11 5.03 -10.47
N ILE A 69 0.58 6.24 -10.65
CA ILE A 69 1.32 7.38 -11.22
C ILE A 69 2.51 7.73 -10.33
N PHE A 70 2.30 7.87 -9.02
CA PHE A 70 3.37 8.15 -8.07
C PHE A 70 4.45 7.07 -8.07
N PHE A 71 4.06 5.80 -8.14
CA PHE A 71 5.02 4.69 -8.15
C PHE A 71 5.83 4.69 -9.43
N SER A 72 5.22 4.88 -10.59
CA SER A 72 5.97 4.99 -11.85
C SER A 72 6.97 6.15 -11.82
N TRP A 73 6.57 7.29 -11.26
CA TRP A 73 7.46 8.43 -11.11
C TRP A 73 8.59 8.16 -10.11
N LEU A 74 8.26 7.62 -8.94
CA LEU A 74 9.20 7.38 -7.84
C LEU A 74 10.22 6.29 -8.18
N PHE A 75 9.77 5.21 -8.82
CA PHE A 75 10.61 4.10 -9.25
C PHE A 75 11.24 4.30 -10.64
N LYS A 76 11.04 5.48 -11.27
CA LYS A 76 11.51 5.82 -12.62
C LYS A 76 11.27 4.69 -13.64
N THR A 77 10.09 4.09 -13.56
CA THR A 77 9.72 2.91 -14.35
C THR A 77 8.52 3.21 -15.25
N ASN A 78 8.18 2.27 -16.13
CA ASN A 78 7.02 2.40 -17.01
C ASN A 78 5.71 2.52 -16.20
N THR A 79 4.72 3.21 -16.79
CA THR A 79 3.40 3.43 -16.17
C THR A 79 2.72 2.12 -15.79
N VAL A 80 2.88 1.09 -16.63
CA VAL A 80 2.36 -0.27 -16.38
C VAL A 80 2.99 -0.87 -15.13
N THR A 81 4.32 -0.80 -15.00
CA THR A 81 5.05 -1.37 -13.87
C THR A 81 4.67 -0.71 -12.55
N GLY A 82 4.51 0.61 -12.52
CA GLY A 82 4.05 1.33 -11.33
C GLY A 82 2.60 1.00 -10.96
N PHE A 83 1.72 0.79 -11.94
CA PHE A 83 0.36 0.30 -11.68
C PHE A 83 0.32 -1.12 -11.11
N VAL A 84 1.19 -2.03 -11.60
CA VAL A 84 1.31 -3.39 -11.04
C VAL A 84 1.75 -3.31 -9.58
N LEU A 85 2.75 -2.49 -9.27
CA LEU A 85 3.19 -2.24 -7.89
C LEU A 85 2.12 -1.62 -7.01
N ALA A 86 1.36 -0.66 -7.53
CA ALA A 86 0.24 -0.06 -6.80
C ALA A 86 -0.85 -1.10 -6.51
N THR A 87 -1.13 -1.98 -7.46
CA THR A 87 -2.08 -3.08 -7.29
C THR A 87 -1.59 -4.07 -6.23
N ILE A 88 -0.32 -4.49 -6.28
CA ILE A 88 0.28 -5.35 -5.25
C ILE A 88 0.16 -4.71 -3.86
N SER A 89 0.50 -3.42 -3.76
CA SER A 89 0.40 -2.66 -2.51
C SER A 89 -1.03 -2.65 -1.96
N ILE A 90 -2.03 -2.39 -2.81
CA ILE A 90 -3.43 -2.34 -2.41
C ILE A 90 -3.94 -3.73 -2.02
N VAL A 91 -3.62 -4.78 -2.77
CA VAL A 91 -4.00 -6.17 -2.46
C VAL A 91 -3.45 -6.59 -1.10
N VAL A 92 -2.20 -6.25 -0.83
CA VAL A 92 -1.56 -6.53 0.45
C VAL A 92 -2.22 -5.74 1.58
N GLN A 93 -2.44 -4.45 1.39
CA GLN A 93 -3.14 -3.62 2.38
C GLN A 93 -4.55 -4.16 2.67
N PHE A 94 -5.31 -4.56 1.65
CA PHE A 94 -6.61 -5.18 1.81
C PHE A 94 -6.54 -6.52 2.54
N SER A 95 -5.54 -7.35 2.24
CA SER A 95 -5.35 -8.65 2.90
C SER A 95 -5.09 -8.48 4.39
N ILE A 96 -4.28 -7.49 4.77
CA ILE A 96 -4.01 -7.15 6.17
C ILE A 96 -5.29 -6.66 6.86
N VAL A 97 -6.03 -5.75 6.23
CA VAL A 97 -7.31 -5.25 6.76
C VAL A 97 -8.30 -6.40 6.96
N PHE A 98 -8.36 -7.35 6.02
CA PHE A 98 -9.23 -8.51 6.12
C PHE A 98 -8.82 -9.46 7.25
N ILE A 99 -7.53 -9.73 7.42
CA ILE A 99 -7.00 -10.55 8.52
C ILE A 99 -7.27 -9.86 9.86
N ALA A 100 -7.04 -8.54 9.95
CA ALA A 100 -7.30 -7.76 11.15
C ALA A 100 -8.80 -7.75 11.50
N ALA A 101 -9.67 -7.57 10.51
CA ALA A 101 -11.12 -7.64 10.71
C ALA A 101 -11.57 -9.03 11.17
N LYS A 102 -11.05 -10.10 10.56
CA LYS A 102 -11.33 -11.49 10.98
C LYS A 102 -10.84 -11.77 12.40
N PHE A 103 -9.63 -11.32 12.75
CA PHE A 103 -9.09 -11.49 14.09
C PHE A 103 -9.94 -10.77 15.14
N TRP A 104 -10.38 -9.54 14.83
CA TRP A 104 -11.25 -8.75 15.69
C TRP A 104 -12.62 -9.43 15.92
N VAL A 105 -13.25 -9.93 14.86
CA VAL A 105 -14.52 -10.68 14.95
C VAL A 105 -14.38 -11.98 15.76
N LEU A 106 -13.22 -12.65 15.70
CA LEU A 106 -12.95 -13.89 16.44
C LEU A 106 -12.66 -13.66 17.93
N HIS A 107 -12.01 -12.55 18.30
CA HIS A 107 -11.64 -12.25 19.69
C HIS A 107 -12.63 -11.34 20.43
N TYR A 108 -13.43 -10.57 19.70
CA TYR A 108 -14.51 -9.74 20.22
C TYR A 108 -15.82 -10.04 19.46
N PRO A 109 -16.34 -11.28 19.51
CA PRO A 109 -17.71 -11.51 19.11
C PRO A 109 -18.58 -10.75 20.11
N ASN A 110 -19.43 -9.84 19.61
CA ASN A 110 -20.40 -9.10 20.44
C ASN A 110 -21.16 -10.03 21.40
#